data_AF-A0A1M6Q8V7-F1
#
_entry.id   AF-A0A1M6Q8V7-F1
#
_cell.length_a   1.000
_cell.length_b   1.000
_cell.length_c   1.000
_cell.angle_alpha   90.00
_cell.angle_beta   90.00
_cell.angle_gamma   90.00
#
_symmetry.space_group_name_H-M   'P 1'
#
loop_
_entity.id
_entity.type
_entity.pdbx_description
1 polymer ?
#
loop_
_entity_poly.entity_id
_entity_poly.type
_entity_poly.pdbx_seq_one_letter_code
_entity_poly.pdbx_strand_id
1 'polypeptide(L)'
;MKMKILTLVFILIFLITSCNNTENIDNNQEKSVEYIGIYQGLYNDNAKIDVINIPYEYNSFKLSEDVKNSIKDYSKNSLISFKIDSKNIITELNNIDKVAVKAVFNGMADDRFAEFNMQNKIYVFEISSEVREKVNNLKEGVEVNITLKQLEIPENNLRVINIDKN
;
A
#
# COMPACT_ATOMS: atom_id res chain seq x y z
N MET A 1 -25.04 42.60 -46.98
CA MET A 1 -25.15 41.17 -47.29
C MET A 1 -25.77 40.46 -46.10
N LYS A 2 -26.96 39.86 -46.30
CA LYS A 2 -27.72 38.89 -45.47
C LYS A 2 -28.01 39.26 -43.99
N MET A 3 -29.13 39.92 -43.66
CA MET A 3 -30.53 39.44 -43.48
C MET A 3 -30.76 38.65 -42.17
N LYS A 4 -31.45 39.31 -41.23
CA LYS A 4 -32.16 38.72 -40.08
C LYS A 4 -33.26 37.79 -40.60
N ILE A 5 -33.33 36.57 -40.07
CA ILE A 5 -34.57 35.79 -40.07
C ILE A 5 -34.78 35.26 -38.64
N LEU A 6 -35.87 35.77 -38.09
CA LEU A 6 -36.60 35.31 -36.93
C LEU A 6 -37.16 33.90 -37.21
N THR A 7 -37.41 33.14 -36.14
CA THR A 7 -38.65 32.39 -35.89
C THR A 7 -38.48 30.89 -35.60
N LEU A 8 -39.08 30.55 -34.45
CA LEU A 8 -39.94 29.40 -34.15
C LEU A 8 -39.34 28.21 -33.38
N VAL A 9 -39.72 28.20 -32.11
CA VAL A 9 -39.78 27.06 -31.19
C VAL A 9 -40.68 25.98 -31.78
N PHE A 10 -40.21 24.74 -31.78
CA PHE A 10 -41.07 23.56 -31.74
C PHE A 10 -40.60 22.65 -30.60
N ILE A 11 -41.44 22.58 -29.57
CA ILE A 11 -41.41 21.52 -28.56
C ILE A 11 -42.01 20.28 -29.22
N LEU A 12 -41.26 19.19 -29.26
CA LEU A 12 -41.82 17.87 -29.54
C LEU A 12 -41.38 16.90 -28.43
N ILE A 13 -42.29 16.69 -27.50
CA ILE A 13 -42.24 15.63 -26.50
C ILE A 13 -42.50 14.32 -27.23
N PHE A 14 -41.54 13.40 -27.21
CA PHE A 14 -41.82 11.99 -27.44
C PHE A 14 -41.50 11.22 -26.16
N LEU A 15 -42.56 10.92 -25.40
CA LEU A 15 -42.59 9.77 -24.51
C LEU A 15 -42.56 8.53 -25.40
N ILE A 16 -41.47 7.76 -25.35
CA ILE A 16 -41.50 6.36 -25.71
C ILE A 16 -41.02 5.58 -24.50
N THR A 17 -42.01 5.10 -23.75
CA THR A 17 -41.85 3.96 -22.86
C THR A 17 -41.67 2.73 -23.75
N SER A 18 -40.52 2.08 -23.70
CA SER A 18 -40.44 0.66 -24.03
C SER A 18 -39.34 -0.02 -23.21
N CYS A 19 -39.75 -1.13 -22.63
CA CYS A 19 -39.05 -1.94 -21.64
C CYS A 19 -37.84 -2.68 -22.21
N ASN A 20 -36.92 -2.97 -21.27
CA ASN A 20 -36.07 -4.15 -21.17
C ASN A 20 -35.01 -4.36 -22.25
N ASN A 21 -33.79 -3.95 -21.91
CA ASN A 21 -32.69 -4.90 -21.71
C ASN A 21 -31.64 -4.22 -20.81
N THR A 22 -31.87 -4.29 -19.50
CA THR A 22 -30.79 -4.06 -18.54
C THR A 22 -29.93 -5.32 -18.60
N GLU A 23 -28.93 -5.32 -19.50
CA GLU A 23 -27.78 -6.19 -19.30
C GLU A 23 -27.22 -5.84 -17.93
N ASN A 24 -27.42 -6.76 -17.00
CA ASN A 24 -26.82 -6.75 -15.69
C ASN A 24 -25.33 -6.99 -15.92
N ILE A 25 -24.61 -5.92 -16.24
CA ILE A 25 -23.15 -5.92 -16.16
C ILE A 25 -22.88 -6.03 -14.67
N ASP A 26 -22.70 -7.27 -14.24
CA ASP A 26 -22.16 -7.63 -12.95
C ASP A 26 -20.75 -7.05 -12.92
N ASN A 27 -20.66 -5.77 -12.55
CA ASN A 27 -19.41 -5.06 -12.25
C ASN A 27 -18.89 -5.62 -10.93
N ASN A 28 -18.55 -6.91 -10.95
CA ASN A 28 -17.66 -7.50 -9.98
C ASN A 28 -16.25 -7.05 -10.39
N GLN A 29 -15.98 -5.75 -10.23
CA GLN A 29 -14.60 -5.27 -10.15
C GLN A 29 -14.02 -5.94 -8.93
N GLU A 30 -13.37 -7.08 -9.17
CA GLU A 30 -12.61 -7.83 -8.19
C GLU A 30 -11.70 -6.81 -7.49
N LYS A 31 -12.00 -6.55 -6.22
CA LYS A 31 -11.38 -5.48 -5.45
C LYS A 31 -9.91 -5.87 -5.31
N SER A 32 -9.05 -5.36 -6.18
CA SER A 32 -7.63 -5.68 -6.19
C SER A 32 -7.06 -5.36 -4.80
N VAL A 33 -6.63 -6.38 -4.07
CA VAL A 33 -6.03 -6.18 -2.75
C VAL A 33 -4.66 -5.53 -2.97
N GLU A 34 -4.46 -4.35 -2.41
CA GLU A 34 -3.16 -3.69 -2.39
C GLU A 34 -2.35 -4.20 -1.20
N TYR A 35 -1.19 -4.74 -1.49
CA TYR A 35 -0.23 -5.24 -0.51
C TYR A 35 0.79 -4.14 -0.21
N ILE A 36 1.23 -4.11 1.04
CA ILE A 36 2.32 -3.23 1.47
C ILE A 36 3.40 -4.10 2.08
N GLY A 37 4.64 -3.83 1.68
CA GLY A 37 5.77 -4.62 2.11
C GLY A 37 7.08 -3.86 2.15
N ILE A 38 8.07 -4.53 2.69
CA ILE A 38 9.46 -4.08 2.74
C ILE A 38 10.22 -4.90 1.70
N TYR A 39 10.73 -4.23 0.66
CA TYR A 39 11.49 -4.87 -0.40
C TYR A 39 12.88 -5.30 0.11
N GLN A 40 13.25 -6.55 -0.11
CA GLN A 40 14.50 -7.15 0.38
C GLN A 40 15.53 -7.40 -0.72
N GLY A 41 15.19 -7.16 -1.99
CA GLY A 41 16.07 -7.37 -3.15
C GLY A 41 15.53 -8.40 -4.15
N LEU A 42 16.27 -8.60 -5.25
CA LEU A 42 16.01 -9.64 -6.25
C LEU A 42 16.79 -10.92 -5.92
N TYR A 43 16.13 -12.07 -6.04
CA TYR A 43 16.72 -13.40 -5.90
C TYR A 43 16.15 -14.33 -6.98
N ASN A 44 17.00 -14.84 -7.88
CA ASN A 44 16.59 -15.69 -9.00
C ASN A 44 15.39 -15.12 -9.78
N ASP A 45 15.49 -13.86 -10.20
CA ASP A 45 14.45 -13.09 -10.92
C ASP A 45 13.12 -12.86 -10.16
N ASN A 46 13.06 -13.21 -8.88
CA ASN A 46 11.93 -12.91 -8.01
C ASN A 46 12.25 -11.75 -7.07
N ALA A 47 11.26 -10.90 -6.80
CA ALA A 47 11.35 -9.93 -5.72
C ALA A 47 11.11 -10.62 -4.38
N LYS A 48 12.04 -10.42 -3.44
CA LYS A 48 11.82 -10.80 -2.05
C LYS A 48 11.19 -9.62 -1.32
N ILE A 49 10.01 -9.83 -0.72
CA ILE A 49 9.22 -8.79 -0.07
C ILE A 49 8.64 -9.34 1.22
N ASP A 50 8.90 -8.66 2.33
CA ASP A 50 8.22 -8.93 3.58
C ASP A 50 6.91 -8.14 3.62
N VAL A 51 5.78 -8.82 3.44
CA VAL A 51 4.43 -8.22 3.52
C VAL A 51 4.09 -7.89 4.96
N ILE A 52 3.61 -6.67 5.20
CA ILE A 52 3.41 -6.14 6.56
C ILE A 52 1.95 -5.75 6.88
N ASN A 53 1.13 -5.40 5.88
CA ASN A 53 -0.24 -4.93 6.14
C ASN A 53 -1.27 -6.04 6.32
N ILE A 54 -1.03 -7.23 5.75
CA ILE A 54 -1.93 -8.40 5.86
C ILE A 54 -1.14 -9.70 6.09
N PRO A 55 -1.73 -10.71 6.76
CA PRO A 55 -1.09 -12.00 6.92
C PRO A 55 -0.80 -12.63 5.56
N TYR A 56 0.48 -12.89 5.29
CA TYR A 56 0.90 -13.47 4.03
C TYR A 56 2.18 -14.28 4.22
N GLU A 57 2.12 -15.57 3.93
CA GLU A 57 3.20 -16.52 4.22
C GLU A 57 4.30 -16.53 3.14
N TYR A 58 3.97 -16.06 1.94
CA TYR A 58 4.90 -15.98 0.83
C TYR A 58 5.67 -14.66 0.86
N ASN A 59 6.99 -14.71 0.64
CA ASN A 59 7.82 -13.51 0.55
C ASN A 59 8.64 -13.46 -0.74
N SER A 60 8.39 -14.34 -1.70
CA SER A 60 9.09 -14.41 -2.98
C SER A 60 8.08 -14.33 -4.10
N PHE A 61 8.18 -13.29 -4.92
CA PHE A 61 7.18 -12.96 -5.91
C PHE A 61 7.80 -12.89 -7.30
N LYS A 62 7.14 -13.52 -8.27
CA LYS A 62 7.46 -13.32 -9.68
C LYS A 62 7.06 -11.90 -10.09
N LEU A 63 7.76 -11.36 -11.07
CA LEU A 63 7.52 -10.02 -11.58
C LEU A 63 6.96 -10.08 -13.00
N SER A 64 5.96 -9.26 -13.30
CA SER A 64 5.57 -8.97 -14.68
C SER A 64 6.74 -8.31 -15.42
N GLU A 65 6.72 -8.37 -16.75
CA GLU A 65 7.80 -7.79 -17.55
C GLU A 65 7.93 -6.26 -17.35
N ASP A 66 6.80 -5.58 -17.19
CA ASP A 66 6.76 -4.14 -16.90
C ASP A 66 7.42 -3.81 -15.55
N VAL A 67 7.16 -4.62 -14.52
CA VAL A 67 7.71 -4.41 -13.17
C VAL A 67 9.21 -4.77 -13.10
N LYS A 68 9.68 -5.76 -13.86
CA LYS A 68 11.12 -6.11 -13.90
C LYS A 68 12.01 -4.94 -14.28
N ASN A 69 11.51 -4.03 -15.10
CA ASN A 69 12.28 -2.85 -15.51
C ASN A 69 12.23 -1.75 -14.45
N SER A 70 11.09 -1.51 -13.79
CA SER A 70 10.95 -0.46 -12.79
C SER A 70 11.65 -0.79 -11.46
N ILE A 71 11.73 -2.06 -11.08
CA ILE A 71 12.28 -2.48 -9.79
C ILE A 71 13.82 -2.34 -9.70
N LYS A 72 14.52 -2.20 -10.83
CA LYS A 72 16.00 -2.14 -10.85
C LYS A 72 16.57 -0.98 -10.05
N ASP A 73 15.78 0.10 -9.88
CA ASP A 73 16.18 1.29 -9.15
C ASP A 73 15.76 1.26 -7.67
N TYR A 74 15.12 0.17 -7.21
CA TYR A 74 14.65 0.06 -5.83
C TYR A 74 15.80 -0.39 -4.94
N SER A 75 15.94 0.31 -3.81
CA SER A 75 16.93 -0.05 -2.80
C SER A 75 16.39 -1.13 -1.87
N LYS A 76 17.28 -1.95 -1.32
CA LYS A 76 16.90 -2.85 -0.23
C LYS A 76 16.29 -2.03 0.92
N ASN A 77 15.33 -2.61 1.62
CA ASN A 77 14.52 -2.01 2.67
C ASN A 77 13.57 -0.89 2.21
N SER A 78 13.40 -0.69 0.89
CA SER A 78 12.37 0.22 0.37
C SER A 78 10.98 -0.20 0.83
N LEU A 79 10.22 0.76 1.35
CA LEU A 79 8.80 0.61 1.59
C LEU A 79 8.03 0.70 0.25
N ILE A 80 7.23 -0.32 -0.03
CA ILE A 80 6.55 -0.47 -1.32
C ILE A 80 5.07 -0.80 -1.16
N SER A 81 4.26 -0.37 -2.13
CA SER A 81 2.94 -0.94 -2.38
C SER A 81 2.95 -1.74 -3.69
N PHE A 82 2.19 -2.82 -3.74
CA PHE A 82 2.14 -3.68 -4.91
C PHE A 82 0.81 -4.43 -5.04
N LYS A 83 0.50 -4.85 -6.26
CA LYS A 83 -0.62 -5.74 -6.56
C LYS A 83 -0.10 -7.03 -7.16
N ILE A 84 -0.78 -8.12 -6.84
CA ILE A 84 -0.51 -9.43 -7.40
C ILE A 84 -1.71 -9.93 -8.19
N ASP A 85 -1.45 -10.71 -9.24
CA ASP A 85 -2.49 -11.46 -9.94
C ASP A 85 -2.83 -12.78 -9.21
N SER A 86 -3.76 -13.55 -9.78
CA SER A 86 -4.18 -14.87 -9.26
C SER A 86 -3.06 -15.93 -9.25
N LYS A 87 -1.90 -15.65 -9.84
CA LYS A 87 -0.70 -16.51 -9.86
C LYS A 87 0.42 -15.97 -8.97
N ASN A 88 0.13 -14.98 -8.13
CA ASN A 88 1.08 -14.28 -7.26
C ASN A 88 2.21 -13.58 -8.04
N ILE A 89 1.93 -13.13 -9.26
CA ILE A 89 2.85 -12.30 -10.06
C ILE A 89 2.56 -10.84 -9.74
N ILE A 90 3.59 -10.07 -9.38
CA ILE A 90 3.47 -8.63 -9.17
C ILE A 90 3.22 -7.96 -10.51
N THR A 91 2.07 -7.30 -10.63
CA THR A 91 1.63 -6.60 -11.84
C THR A 91 1.81 -5.09 -11.73
N GLU A 92 1.77 -4.55 -10.51
CA GLU A 92 2.01 -3.13 -10.20
C GLU A 92 2.92 -3.04 -8.96
N LEU A 93 3.89 -2.13 -8.97
CA LEU A 93 4.84 -1.91 -7.87
C LEU A 93 5.20 -0.43 -7.79
N ASN A 94 5.06 0.16 -6.60
CA ASN A 94 5.36 1.56 -6.34
C ASN A 94 6.19 1.71 -5.05
N ASN A 95 7.19 2.57 -5.06
CA ASN A 95 7.81 3.09 -3.84
C ASN A 95 6.82 4.02 -3.15
N ILE A 96 6.70 3.87 -1.83
CA ILE A 96 5.87 4.74 -1.01
C ILE A 96 6.70 5.32 0.13
N ASP A 97 6.42 6.57 0.49
CA ASP A 97 7.23 7.27 1.48
C ASP A 97 6.85 6.89 2.92
N LYS A 98 5.57 6.57 3.16
CA LYS A 98 5.05 6.23 4.48
C LYS A 98 3.83 5.32 4.43
N VAL A 99 3.62 4.55 5.49
CA VAL A 99 2.43 3.73 5.69
C VAL A 99 2.04 3.65 7.16
N ALA A 100 0.74 3.60 7.47
CA ALA A 100 0.24 3.19 8.77
C ALA A 100 -0.02 1.67 8.79
N VAL A 101 0.56 0.96 9.75
CA VAL A 101 0.38 -0.50 9.92
C VAL A 101 0.06 -0.86 11.36
N LYS A 102 -0.73 -1.92 11.53
CA LYS A 102 -1.01 -2.52 12.83
C LYS A 102 0.18 -3.36 13.28
N ALA A 103 0.56 -3.23 14.53
CA ALA A 103 1.62 -4.01 15.14
C ALA A 103 1.33 -4.27 16.63
N VAL A 104 2.02 -5.24 17.21
CA VAL A 104 2.09 -5.42 18.66
C VAL A 104 3.47 -4.99 19.13
N PHE A 105 3.53 -4.03 20.05
CA PHE A 105 4.78 -3.56 20.62
C PHE A 105 5.44 -4.67 21.47
N ASN A 106 6.69 -5.01 21.19
CA ASN A 106 7.43 -6.09 21.84
C ASN A 106 8.54 -5.60 22.77
N GLY A 107 8.71 -4.28 22.92
CA GLY A 107 9.70 -3.68 23.81
C GLY A 107 10.72 -2.82 23.06
N MET A 108 11.59 -2.15 23.83
CA MET A 108 12.72 -1.40 23.29
C MET A 108 13.89 -2.36 23.06
N ALA A 109 14.51 -2.30 21.87
CA ALA A 109 15.75 -3.02 21.59
C ALA A 109 16.97 -2.25 22.14
N ASP A 110 16.94 -0.92 22.03
CA ASP A 110 17.88 0.01 22.69
C ASP A 110 17.22 1.40 22.88
N ASP A 111 18.00 2.47 23.04
CA ASP A 111 17.48 3.84 23.25
C ASP A 111 16.82 4.47 21.99
N ARG A 112 17.08 3.92 20.82
CA ARG A 112 16.64 4.44 19.51
C ARG A 112 15.84 3.42 18.71
N PHE A 113 15.85 2.15 19.07
CA PHE A 113 15.19 1.09 18.32
C PHE A 113 14.16 0.35 19.18
N ALA A 114 13.04 -0.02 18.58
CA ALA A 114 12.04 -0.84 19.24
C ALA A 114 11.56 -2.00 18.35
N GLU A 115 11.09 -3.04 19.01
CA GLU A 115 10.62 -4.27 18.41
C GLU A 115 9.10 -4.27 18.25
N PHE A 116 8.64 -4.71 17.08
CA PHE A 116 7.23 -4.79 16.73
C PHE A 116 6.93 -6.13 16.08
N ASN A 117 5.94 -6.82 16.62
CA ASN A 117 5.37 -8.01 15.99
C ASN A 117 4.35 -7.59 14.93
N MET A 118 4.62 -7.96 13.68
CA MET A 118 3.70 -7.80 12.55
C MET A 118 3.67 -9.11 11.75
N GLN A 119 2.49 -9.66 11.51
CA GLN A 119 2.33 -10.91 10.74
C GLN A 119 3.21 -12.06 11.26
N ASN A 120 3.26 -12.25 12.58
CA ASN A 120 4.07 -13.27 13.27
C ASN A 120 5.59 -13.16 13.06
N LYS A 121 6.07 -11.99 12.61
CA LYS A 121 7.50 -11.66 12.49
C LYS A 121 7.84 -10.48 13.39
N ILE A 122 9.00 -10.53 14.01
CA ILE A 122 9.57 -9.41 14.77
C ILE A 122 10.32 -8.51 13.79
N TYR A 123 10.00 -7.23 13.81
CA TYR A 123 10.73 -6.18 13.10
C TYR A 123 11.31 -5.19 14.10
N VAL A 124 12.52 -4.73 13.82
CA VAL A 124 13.20 -3.70 14.61
C VAL A 124 13.23 -2.43 13.79
N PHE A 125 12.62 -1.37 14.31
CA PHE A 125 12.57 -0.07 13.65
C PHE A 125 13.21 1.01 14.49
N GLU A 126 13.81 1.99 13.82
CA GLU A 126 14.26 3.20 14.48
C GLU A 126 13.04 4.01 14.94
N ILE A 127 13.13 4.60 16.12
CA ILE A 127 12.10 5.42 16.73
C ILE A 127 12.49 6.88 16.61
N SER A 128 11.63 7.66 15.94
CA SER A 128 11.85 9.09 15.81
C SER A 128 11.85 9.77 17.19
N SER A 129 12.63 10.85 17.33
CA SER A 129 12.71 11.60 18.58
C SER A 129 11.34 12.13 19.03
N GLU A 130 10.46 12.47 18.09
CA GLU A 130 9.14 13.03 18.36
C GLU A 130 8.20 12.03 19.05
N VAL A 131 8.40 10.73 18.85
CA VAL A 131 7.52 9.68 19.42
C VAL A 131 8.20 8.86 20.51
N ARG A 132 9.50 9.05 20.74
CA ARG A 132 10.30 8.25 21.69
C ARG A 132 9.70 8.20 23.09
N GLU A 133 9.21 9.33 23.60
CA GLU A 133 8.55 9.37 24.91
C GLU A 133 7.27 8.53 24.93
N LYS A 134 6.46 8.57 23.85
CA LYS A 134 5.26 7.73 23.75
C LYS A 134 5.62 6.25 23.77
N VAL A 135 6.65 5.85 23.00
CA VAL A 135 7.10 4.45 22.90
C VAL A 135 7.64 3.95 24.25
N ASN A 136 8.49 4.74 24.92
CA ASN A 136 9.06 4.37 26.24
C ASN A 136 8.00 4.16 27.32
N ASN A 137 6.81 4.74 27.17
CA ASN A 137 5.69 4.60 28.08
C ASN A 137 4.71 3.46 27.69
N LEU A 138 4.99 2.73 26.61
CA LEU A 138 4.21 1.55 26.22
C LEU A 138 4.56 0.34 27.09
N LYS A 139 3.56 -0.51 27.31
CA LYS A 139 3.76 -1.84 27.86
C LYS A 139 3.91 -2.82 26.69
N GLU A 140 4.80 -3.79 26.83
CA GLU A 140 4.92 -4.91 25.90
C GLU A 140 3.58 -5.64 25.74
N GLY A 141 3.32 -6.16 24.54
CA GLY A 141 2.08 -6.84 24.17
C GLY A 141 0.92 -5.91 23.79
N VAL A 142 1.10 -4.58 23.83
CA VAL A 142 0.05 -3.63 23.42
C VAL A 142 -0.04 -3.53 21.90
N GLU A 143 -1.27 -3.65 21.38
CA GLU A 143 -1.57 -3.34 19.98
C GLU A 143 -1.48 -1.84 19.72
N VAL A 144 -0.79 -1.49 18.64
CA VAL A 144 -0.54 -0.12 18.22
C VAL A 144 -0.74 0.02 16.72
N ASN A 145 -1.09 1.22 16.28
CA ASN A 145 -0.90 1.65 14.90
C ASN A 145 0.38 2.48 14.83
N ILE A 146 1.35 2.01 14.06
CA ILE A 146 2.59 2.75 13.79
C ILE A 146 2.55 3.32 12.39
N THR A 147 3.12 4.52 12.22
CA THR A 147 3.43 5.05 10.88
C THR A 147 4.91 4.85 10.60
N LEU A 148 5.20 3.98 9.64
CA LEU A 148 6.54 3.76 9.11
C LEU A 148 6.83 4.79 8.04
N LYS A 149 8.06 5.32 8.02
CA LYS A 149 8.56 6.23 6.99
C LYS A 149 9.86 5.70 6.40
N GLN A 150 9.97 5.77 5.07
CA GLN A 150 11.20 5.55 4.33
C GLN A 150 12.19 6.68 4.64
N LEU A 151 13.44 6.32 4.93
CA LEU A 151 14.51 7.30 5.09
C LEU A 151 15.21 7.50 3.73
N GLU A 152 15.65 8.74 3.48
CA GLU A 152 16.36 9.11 2.24
C GLU A 152 17.69 8.38 2.05
N ILE A 153 18.25 7.84 3.14
CA ILE A 153 19.47 7.04 3.10
C ILE A 153 19.06 5.58 2.87
N PRO A 154 19.35 5.00 1.70
CA PRO A 154 18.80 3.71 1.26
C PRO A 154 19.26 2.51 2.10
N GLU A 155 20.32 2.64 2.89
CA GLU A 155 20.79 1.57 3.79
C GLU A 155 20.11 1.59 5.17
N ASN A 156 19.38 2.67 5.51
CA ASN A 156 18.76 2.77 6.82
C ASN A 156 17.42 2.04 6.87
N ASN A 157 17.19 1.39 8.02
CA ASN A 157 15.90 0.79 8.36
C ASN A 157 14.78 1.85 8.34
N LEU A 158 13.54 1.40 8.12
CA LEU A 158 12.36 2.25 8.26
C LEU A 158 12.29 2.84 9.67
N ARG A 159 11.72 4.05 9.76
CA ARG A 159 11.55 4.77 11.02
C ARG A 159 10.09 4.87 11.41
N VAL A 160 9.78 4.63 12.68
CA VAL A 160 8.47 4.93 13.28
C VAL A 160 8.41 6.43 13.56
N ILE A 161 7.51 7.13 12.88
CA ILE A 161 7.31 8.59 13.02
C ILE A 161 5.99 8.97 13.71
N ASN A 162 5.08 8.00 13.86
CA ASN A 162 3.88 8.13 14.69
C ASN A 162 3.54 6.78 15.32
N ILE A 163 2.94 6.81 16.49
CA ILE A 163 2.44 5.65 17.19
C ILE A 163 1.21 6.02 18.03
N ASP A 164 0.13 5.29 17.83
CA ASP A 164 -1.14 5.45 18.54
C ASP A 164 -1.60 4.09 19.06
N LYS A 165 -2.12 4.04 20.29
CA LYS A 165 -2.71 2.82 20.85
C LYS A 165 -4.01 2.51 20.12
N ASN A 166 -4.23 1.25 19.75
CA ASN A 166 -5.52 0.77 19.26
C ASN A 166 -6.53 0.62 20.41
#